data_AF-A0A072TPX7-F1
#
_entry.id   AF-A0A072TPX7-F1
#
_cell.length_a   1.000
_cell.length_b   1.000
_cell.length_c   1.000
_cell.angle_alpha   90.00
_cell.angle_beta   90.00
_cell.angle_gamma   90.00
#
_symmetry.space_group_name_H-M   'P 1'
#
loop_
_entity.id
_entity.type
_entity.pdbx_description
1 polymer ?
#
loop_
_entity_poly.entity_id
_entity_poly.type
_entity_poly.pdbx_seq_one_letter_code
_entity_poly.pdbx_strand_id
1 'polypeptide(L)'
;MGMKRRSYKKELGCIACKELGEVGAGKPGWVVDNPNLLSAIDNHSILLANRSTILLLSWSSDSSQSPIRIRPDLSPIESEFISAVEWLVFDEIRVIVAGTSSGYLLIYSLRAELIHRQMIYPGRVLKLRVRGTKKDLIQDNSSSSEEFCLIMPGVIARFDGSVVQNMLQKWFEEAHAQLWNQKQKGQDSEDFDNSQQKLPYQLWNIGKYGTCADAAITGIMPPPLMEQQSSQRYYCAVAVGDDAVISAYRLSEDKGRSLVGAILSKVVPATFSTIASFSKLIWRSEHTSPVKSPKKLEQKPQPFARASPLTCIKDHPRKGEKLTLSPSGTLAAITDSLGRILLLDTQALVVVRLWKGYRDASCLFMEMLVNKDLASSSSTCYESMKSDYCLCLAIHAPRKGIIEIWQMRTGPRLRTISCAKGSKMLQPSYRFGASMSSPYVPLEVFLLNGDSGQISVLNRTLDS
;
A
#
# COMPACT_ATOMS: atom_id res chain seq x y z
N MET A 1 -9.51 42.40 21.71
CA MET A 1 -10.06 41.51 20.67
C MET A 1 -9.04 40.40 20.45
N GLY A 2 -9.18 39.25 21.11
CA GLY A 2 -8.18 38.18 21.02
C GLY A 2 -8.19 37.58 19.61
N MET A 3 -7.05 37.61 18.92
CA MET A 3 -6.88 36.88 17.66
C MET A 3 -7.17 35.40 17.94
N LYS A 4 -8.33 34.90 17.51
CA LYS A 4 -8.60 33.46 17.50
C LYS A 4 -7.46 32.80 16.72
N ARG A 5 -6.68 31.97 17.42
CA ARG A 5 -5.57 31.21 16.84
C ARG A 5 -6.16 30.37 15.70
N ARG A 6 -5.81 30.70 14.45
CA ARG A 6 -6.32 30.00 13.26
C ARG A 6 -5.91 28.53 13.36
N SER A 7 -6.88 27.63 13.44
CA SER A 7 -6.59 26.20 13.41
C SER A 7 -6.45 25.75 11.96
N TYR A 8 -5.29 25.19 11.61
CA TYR A 8 -5.02 24.64 10.27
C TYR A 8 -5.32 23.13 10.18
N LYS A 9 -5.86 22.57 11.27
CA LYS A 9 -6.21 21.16 11.41
C LYS A 9 -7.59 21.08 12.07
N LYS A 10 -8.40 20.13 11.66
CA LYS A 10 -9.65 19.80 12.33
C LYS A 10 -9.45 18.50 13.11
N GLU A 11 -9.66 18.55 14.41
CA GLU A 11 -9.58 17.37 15.27
C GLU A 11 -10.77 16.44 14.98
N LEU A 12 -10.50 15.15 14.88
CA LEU A 12 -11.50 14.13 14.57
C LEU A 12 -11.77 13.20 15.75
N GLY A 13 -10.75 12.88 16.54
CA GLY A 13 -10.87 11.98 17.68
C GLY A 13 -9.52 11.58 18.25
N CYS A 14 -9.53 10.56 19.10
CA CYS A 14 -8.35 10.03 19.76
C CYS A 14 -8.40 8.50 19.78
N ILE A 15 -7.23 7.87 19.59
CA ILE A 15 -7.08 6.40 19.63
C ILE A 15 -6.38 5.92 20.90
N ALA A 16 -6.22 6.80 21.90
CA ALA A 16 -5.52 6.46 23.13
C ALA A 16 -6.26 5.34 23.89
N CYS A 17 -5.63 4.17 23.97
CA CYS A 17 -6.13 3.01 24.70
C CYS A 17 -4.95 2.20 25.27
N LYS A 18 -5.25 1.24 26.17
CA LYS A 18 -4.20 0.44 26.84
C LYS A 18 -3.48 -0.50 25.87
N GLU A 19 -4.20 -0.98 24.87
CA GLU A 19 -3.76 -1.93 23.85
C GLU A 19 -2.64 -1.33 22.97
N LEU A 20 -2.55 0.01 22.87
CA LEU A 20 -1.45 0.67 22.18
C LEU A 20 -0.07 0.28 22.74
N GLY A 21 0.02 -0.13 24.01
CA GLY A 21 1.27 -0.64 24.60
C GLY A 21 1.84 -1.85 23.84
N GLU A 22 0.99 -2.65 23.20
CA GLU A 22 1.41 -3.84 22.43
C GLU A 22 2.16 -3.47 21.16
N VAL A 23 1.84 -2.32 20.56
CA VAL A 23 2.52 -1.80 19.37
C VAL A 23 3.63 -0.79 19.72
N GLY A 24 3.96 -0.68 21.02
CA GLY A 24 5.11 0.06 21.53
C GLY A 24 4.80 1.48 22.02
N ALA A 25 3.54 1.84 22.21
CA ALA A 25 3.17 3.12 22.81
C ALA A 25 3.66 3.24 24.27
N GLY A 26 3.85 4.49 24.71
CA GLY A 26 4.39 4.82 26.04
C GLY A 26 5.88 5.24 26.03
N LYS A 27 6.55 5.14 24.88
CA LYS A 27 7.87 5.74 24.65
C LYS A 27 7.74 7.00 23.79
N PRO A 28 8.50 8.07 24.05
CA PRO A 28 8.49 9.25 23.19
C PRO A 28 8.87 8.84 21.76
N GLY A 29 8.13 9.37 20.77
CA GLY A 29 8.43 9.13 19.36
C GLY A 29 8.10 7.71 18.85
N TRP A 30 7.41 6.86 19.61
CA TRP A 30 7.12 5.47 19.23
C TRP A 30 6.47 5.29 17.85
N VAL A 31 5.73 6.29 17.35
CA VAL A 31 5.10 6.25 16.01
C VAL A 31 6.08 6.48 14.87
N VAL A 32 7.12 7.28 15.10
CA VAL A 32 8.03 7.79 14.04
C VAL A 32 9.41 7.13 14.13
N ASP A 33 9.88 6.87 15.34
CA ASP A 33 11.23 6.35 15.61
C ASP A 33 11.27 4.81 15.58
N ASN A 34 10.11 4.14 15.59
CA ASN A 34 10.03 2.69 15.47
C ASN A 34 9.91 2.25 13.99
N PRO A 35 10.97 1.74 13.36
CA PRO A 35 10.93 1.32 11.96
C PRO A 35 10.06 0.08 11.72
N ASN A 36 9.69 -0.63 12.78
CA ASN A 36 8.84 -1.82 12.70
C ASN A 36 7.35 -1.52 12.90
N LEU A 37 6.99 -0.27 13.24
CA LEU A 37 5.60 0.12 13.36
C LEU A 37 5.03 0.46 11.98
N LEU A 38 4.10 -0.36 11.54
CA LEU A 38 3.35 -0.16 10.32
C LEU A 38 2.02 0.52 10.66
N SER A 39 1.51 1.32 9.72
CA SER A 39 0.26 2.04 9.93
C SER A 39 -0.47 2.27 8.62
N ALA A 40 -1.78 2.05 8.62
CA ALA A 40 -2.68 2.33 7.51
C ALA A 40 -3.99 2.90 8.06
N ILE A 41 -4.60 3.87 7.36
CA ILE A 41 -5.79 4.57 7.85
C ILE A 41 -6.96 4.39 6.89
N ASP A 42 -8.16 4.31 7.43
CA ASP A 42 -9.46 4.45 6.76
C ASP A 42 -10.16 5.71 7.31
N ASN A 43 -11.32 6.08 6.80
CA ASN A 43 -12.00 7.34 7.17
C ASN A 43 -12.29 7.49 8.67
N HIS A 44 -12.48 6.38 9.40
CA HIS A 44 -12.85 6.38 10.82
C HIS A 44 -12.06 5.38 11.66
N SER A 45 -11.07 4.70 11.07
CA SER A 45 -10.31 3.66 11.76
C SER A 45 -8.86 3.61 11.28
N ILE A 46 -7.97 3.14 12.14
CA ILE A 46 -6.53 3.03 11.88
C ILE A 46 -6.06 1.63 12.26
N LEU A 47 -5.18 1.11 11.41
CA LEU A 47 -4.40 -0.08 11.66
C LEU A 47 -3.04 0.35 12.19
N LEU A 48 -2.62 -0.26 13.28
CA LEU A 48 -1.26 -0.20 13.79
C LEU A 48 -0.74 -1.62 13.93
N ALA A 49 0.39 -1.93 13.30
CA ALA A 49 0.97 -3.26 13.39
C ALA A 49 2.43 -3.21 13.79
N ASN A 50 2.81 -4.14 14.66
CA ASN A 50 4.21 -4.46 14.94
C ASN A 50 4.58 -5.74 14.18
N ARG A 51 5.65 -6.44 14.60
CA ARG A 51 6.13 -7.67 13.95
C ARG A 51 5.16 -8.86 14.02
N SER A 52 4.21 -8.91 14.96
CA SER A 52 3.37 -10.09 15.20
C SER A 52 1.89 -9.80 15.46
N THR A 53 1.52 -8.54 15.65
CA THR A 53 0.16 -8.13 16.03
C THR A 53 -0.28 -6.96 15.16
N ILE A 54 -1.52 -7.03 14.69
CA ILE A 54 -2.24 -5.92 14.04
C ILE A 54 -3.35 -5.50 14.99
N LEU A 55 -3.39 -4.21 15.32
CA LEU A 55 -4.45 -3.57 16.08
C LEU A 55 -5.29 -2.71 15.16
N LEU A 56 -6.60 -2.91 15.21
CA LEU A 56 -7.60 -2.05 14.59
C LEU A 56 -8.24 -1.18 15.66
N LEU A 57 -8.11 0.14 15.49
CA LEU A 57 -8.62 1.16 16.39
C LEU A 57 -9.59 2.08 15.65
N SER A 58 -10.73 2.35 16.27
CA SER A 58 -11.69 3.36 15.80
C SER A 58 -11.57 4.61 16.66
N TRP A 59 -11.78 5.78 16.07
CA TRP A 59 -11.92 7.05 16.81
C TRP A 59 -13.32 7.68 16.62
N SER A 60 -14.25 6.94 16.01
CA SER A 60 -15.62 7.41 15.87
C SER A 60 -16.29 7.52 17.24
N SER A 61 -16.97 8.64 17.50
CA SER A 61 -17.66 8.91 18.77
C SER A 61 -18.76 7.91 19.11
N ASP A 62 -19.31 7.23 18.10
CA ASP A 62 -20.40 6.26 18.26
C ASP A 62 -19.93 4.81 18.45
N SER A 63 -18.63 4.52 18.32
CA SER A 63 -18.16 3.15 18.43
C SER A 63 -17.83 2.80 19.88
N SER A 64 -18.74 2.10 20.56
CA SER A 64 -18.43 1.28 21.75
C SER A 64 -17.56 0.05 21.43
N GLN A 65 -17.02 -0.02 20.21
CA GLN A 65 -16.22 -1.14 19.75
C GLN A 65 -14.86 -1.11 20.44
N SER A 66 -14.59 -2.18 21.19
CA SER A 66 -13.26 -2.47 21.71
C SER A 66 -12.27 -2.61 20.55
N PRO A 67 -10.99 -2.22 20.75
CA PRO A 67 -9.91 -2.51 19.82
C PRO A 67 -9.93 -3.97 19.35
N ILE A 68 -9.81 -4.19 18.04
CA ILE A 68 -9.77 -5.53 17.47
C ILE A 68 -8.30 -5.91 17.27
N ARG A 69 -7.97 -7.13 17.71
CA ARG A 69 -6.60 -7.65 17.68
C ARG A 69 -6.50 -8.87 16.78
N ILE A 70 -5.58 -8.80 15.82
CA ILE A 70 -5.24 -9.92 14.94
C ILE A 70 -3.80 -10.34 15.27
N ARG A 71 -3.63 -11.64 15.53
CA ARG A 71 -2.31 -12.29 15.62
C ARG A 71 -2.20 -13.31 14.50
N PRO A 72 -1.53 -12.96 13.38
CA PRO A 72 -1.31 -13.90 12.31
C PRO A 72 -0.54 -15.14 12.79
N ASP A 73 -0.86 -16.30 12.23
CA ASP A 73 -0.05 -17.50 12.40
C ASP A 73 1.21 -17.36 11.51
N LEU A 74 2.33 -17.06 12.16
CA LEU A 74 3.61 -16.75 11.52
C LEU A 74 4.61 -17.84 11.86
N SER A 75 5.40 -18.27 10.88
CA SER A 75 6.40 -19.32 11.08
C SER A 75 7.49 -18.89 12.09
N PRO A 76 7.58 -19.50 13.29
CA PRO A 76 8.63 -19.19 14.24
C PRO A 76 10.01 -19.66 13.74
N ILE A 77 10.03 -20.74 12.95
CA ILE A 77 11.25 -21.34 12.38
C ILE A 77 11.92 -20.37 11.40
N GLU A 78 11.12 -19.70 10.55
CA GLU A 78 11.62 -18.71 9.59
C GLU A 78 11.77 -17.31 10.21
N SER A 79 11.48 -17.16 11.52
CA SER A 79 11.39 -15.85 12.18
C SER A 79 10.50 -14.87 11.42
N GLU A 80 9.39 -15.38 10.87
CA GLU A 80 8.47 -14.63 10.03
C GLU A 80 7.82 -13.48 10.82
N PHE A 81 7.69 -12.31 10.19
CA PHE A 81 7.07 -11.14 10.79
C PHE A 81 6.20 -10.37 9.79
N ILE A 82 5.25 -9.61 10.32
CA ILE A 82 4.42 -8.69 9.55
C ILE A 82 5.30 -7.55 9.05
N SER A 83 5.35 -7.36 7.73
CA SER A 83 6.24 -6.40 7.09
C SER A 83 5.53 -5.29 6.32
N ALA A 84 4.24 -5.46 6.01
CA ALA A 84 3.39 -4.43 5.44
C ALA A 84 1.92 -4.65 5.86
N VAL A 85 1.15 -3.57 6.00
CA VAL A 85 -0.30 -3.62 6.24
C VAL A 85 -1.00 -2.55 5.41
N GLU A 86 -2.20 -2.84 4.93
CA GLU A 86 -3.03 -1.91 4.17
C GLU A 86 -4.50 -2.31 4.24
N TRP A 87 -5.40 -1.39 3.92
CA TRP A 87 -6.83 -1.66 3.77
C TRP A 87 -7.17 -2.04 2.32
N LEU A 88 -8.12 -2.96 2.14
CA LEU A 88 -8.88 -3.04 0.89
C LEU A 88 -10.34 -2.69 1.16
N VAL A 89 -10.86 -1.77 0.36
CA VAL A 89 -12.20 -1.23 0.53
C VAL A 89 -12.94 -1.27 -0.80
N PHE A 90 -13.91 -2.19 -0.91
CA PHE A 90 -14.76 -2.39 -2.08
C PHE A 90 -16.20 -2.06 -1.70
N ASP A 91 -16.65 -0.85 -2.00
CA ASP A 91 -17.99 -0.38 -1.60
C ASP A 91 -18.23 -0.58 -0.08
N GLU A 92 -19.14 -1.48 0.30
CA GLU A 92 -19.43 -1.85 1.70
C GLU A 92 -18.45 -2.88 2.30
N ILE A 93 -17.72 -3.62 1.46
CA ILE A 93 -16.76 -4.63 1.92
C ILE A 93 -15.45 -3.97 2.32
N ARG A 94 -15.04 -4.18 3.57
CA ARG A 94 -13.76 -3.72 4.10
C ARG A 94 -12.99 -4.89 4.72
N VAL A 95 -11.74 -5.04 4.31
CA VAL A 95 -10.84 -6.07 4.83
C VAL A 95 -9.46 -5.50 5.13
N ILE A 96 -8.75 -6.17 6.03
CA ILE A 96 -7.38 -5.85 6.41
C ILE A 96 -6.45 -6.77 5.64
N VAL A 97 -5.40 -6.22 5.06
CA VAL A 97 -4.40 -7.00 4.33
C VAL A 97 -3.04 -6.83 4.96
N ALA A 98 -2.33 -7.94 5.11
CA ALA A 98 -0.98 -7.98 5.64
C ALA A 98 -0.04 -8.73 4.68
N GLY A 99 1.16 -8.19 4.51
CA GLY A 99 2.29 -8.85 3.87
C GLY A 99 3.30 -9.28 4.91
N THR A 100 3.91 -10.45 4.72
CA THR A 100 4.93 -10.98 5.64
C THR A 100 6.36 -10.88 5.11
N SER A 101 7.33 -11.05 6.01
CA SER A 101 8.74 -11.12 5.68
C SER A 101 9.14 -12.32 4.82
N SER A 102 8.33 -13.37 4.81
CA SER A 102 8.54 -14.57 3.99
C SER A 102 7.85 -14.50 2.62
N GLY A 103 6.98 -13.52 2.39
CA GLY A 103 6.34 -13.29 1.09
C GLY A 103 4.89 -13.77 1.01
N TYR A 104 4.26 -14.03 2.16
CA TYR A 104 2.84 -14.34 2.24
C TYR A 104 1.98 -13.08 2.19
N LEU A 105 0.87 -13.20 1.47
CA LEU A 105 -0.28 -12.31 1.53
C LEU A 105 -1.33 -12.92 2.46
N LEU A 106 -1.79 -12.14 3.43
CA LEU A 106 -2.84 -12.50 4.38
C LEU A 106 -3.98 -11.49 4.28
N ILE A 107 -5.22 -11.96 4.22
CA ILE A 107 -6.42 -11.12 4.18
C ILE A 107 -7.30 -11.50 5.37
N TYR A 108 -7.72 -10.50 6.15
CA TYR A 108 -8.52 -10.66 7.36
C TYR A 108 -9.84 -9.88 7.28
N SER A 109 -10.90 -10.46 7.83
CA SER A 109 -12.15 -9.74 8.08
C SER A 109 -11.97 -8.72 9.21
N LEU A 110 -12.91 -7.78 9.35
CA LEU A 110 -12.93 -6.87 10.50
C LEU A 110 -13.23 -7.59 11.82
N ARG A 111 -13.59 -8.87 11.80
CA ARG A 111 -13.79 -9.72 12.99
C ARG A 111 -12.55 -10.53 13.35
N ALA A 112 -11.40 -10.22 12.75
CA ALA A 112 -10.14 -10.93 12.91
C ALA A 112 -10.11 -12.36 12.37
N GLU A 113 -11.03 -12.73 11.48
CA GLU A 113 -11.03 -14.04 10.81
C GLU A 113 -10.13 -14.01 9.58
N LEU A 114 -9.31 -15.05 9.39
CA LEU A 114 -8.47 -15.20 8.20
C LEU A 114 -9.33 -15.60 7.00
N ILE A 115 -9.42 -14.72 6.01
CA ILE A 115 -10.16 -14.93 4.76
C ILE A 115 -9.29 -15.67 3.74
N HIS A 116 -8.02 -15.25 3.62
CA HIS A 116 -7.12 -15.76 2.58
C HIS A 116 -5.66 -15.75 3.02
N ARG A 117 -4.90 -16.81 2.69
CA ARG A 117 -3.45 -16.90 2.87
C ARG A 117 -2.78 -17.47 1.63
N GLN A 118 -1.80 -16.75 1.06
CA GLN A 118 -1.13 -17.20 -0.17
C GLN A 118 0.34 -16.75 -0.24
N MET A 119 1.25 -17.68 -0.57
CA MET A 119 2.63 -17.36 -0.92
C MET A 119 2.67 -16.70 -2.30
N ILE A 120 3.24 -15.49 -2.38
CA ILE A 120 3.32 -14.74 -3.65
C ILE A 120 4.69 -14.92 -4.28
N TYR A 121 5.75 -14.57 -3.55
CA TYR A 121 7.12 -14.77 -3.98
C TYR A 121 8.03 -14.78 -2.74
N PRO A 122 9.08 -15.62 -2.69
CA PRO A 122 9.96 -15.66 -1.52
C PRO A 122 10.63 -14.31 -1.24
N GLY A 123 10.51 -13.84 0.00
CA GLY A 123 11.18 -12.63 0.48
C GLY A 123 10.23 -11.62 1.12
N ARG A 124 10.80 -10.53 1.64
CA ARG A 124 10.03 -9.56 2.41
C ARG A 124 9.10 -8.74 1.53
N VAL A 125 7.82 -8.67 1.89
CA VAL A 125 6.90 -7.66 1.33
C VAL A 125 7.29 -6.30 1.89
N LEU A 126 7.70 -5.38 1.01
CA LEU A 126 8.11 -4.02 1.35
C LEU A 126 6.90 -3.10 1.52
N LYS A 127 5.91 -3.23 0.62
CA LYS A 127 4.74 -2.35 0.61
C LYS A 127 3.55 -3.02 -0.07
N LEU A 128 2.37 -2.72 0.45
CA LEU A 128 1.09 -3.01 -0.17
C LEU A 128 0.57 -1.71 -0.78
N ARG A 129 0.02 -1.78 -2.00
CA ARG A 129 -0.50 -0.60 -2.69
C ARG A 129 -1.84 -0.90 -3.31
N VAL A 130 -2.73 0.06 -3.16
CA VAL A 130 -4.08 0.01 -3.73
C VAL A 130 -4.23 1.20 -4.67
N ARG A 131 -4.75 0.95 -5.86
CA ARG A 131 -4.92 1.98 -6.88
C ARG A 131 -6.14 1.70 -7.72
N GLY A 132 -6.89 2.75 -8.06
CA GLY A 132 -7.81 2.74 -9.19
C GLY A 132 -7.50 3.85 -10.15
N THR A 133 -7.59 3.53 -11.45
CA THR A 133 -7.38 4.48 -12.53
C THR A 133 -8.73 4.83 -13.12
N LYS A 134 -9.39 5.88 -12.59
CA LYS A 134 -10.53 6.49 -13.26
C LYS A 134 -9.97 7.51 -14.26
N LYS A 135 -10.08 7.21 -15.56
CA LYS A 135 -9.79 8.22 -16.59
C LYS A 135 -10.91 9.25 -16.53
N ASP A 136 -10.60 10.47 -16.13
CA ASP A 136 -11.56 11.57 -16.24
C ASP A 136 -11.76 11.92 -17.73
N LEU A 137 -13.03 11.94 -18.14
CA LEU A 137 -13.65 12.84 -19.11
C LEU A 137 -13.40 12.74 -20.63
N ILE A 138 -12.67 11.76 -21.18
CA ILE A 138 -12.75 11.52 -22.64
C ILE A 138 -12.80 10.02 -22.93
N GLN A 139 -13.98 9.59 -23.40
CA GLN A 139 -14.30 8.36 -24.14
C GLN A 139 -13.41 7.15 -23.82
N ASP A 140 -13.85 6.35 -22.84
CA ASP A 140 -13.88 4.88 -22.90
C ASP A 140 -14.37 4.33 -21.55
N ASN A 141 -15.67 4.00 -21.47
CA ASN A 141 -16.31 3.34 -20.31
C ASN A 141 -15.77 1.93 -20.02
N SER A 142 -14.69 1.49 -20.68
CA SER A 142 -14.25 0.09 -20.75
C SER A 142 -12.88 -0.17 -20.08
N SER A 143 -12.23 0.81 -19.46
CA SER A 143 -10.84 0.62 -18.96
C SER A 143 -10.51 1.25 -17.60
N SER A 144 -11.45 1.29 -16.65
CA SER A 144 -11.07 1.50 -15.24
C SER A 144 -10.25 0.30 -14.75
N SER A 145 -8.94 0.47 -14.67
CA SER A 145 -8.05 -0.54 -14.08
C SER A 145 -7.91 -0.24 -12.60
N GLU A 146 -8.55 -1.05 -11.78
CA GLU A 146 -8.33 -1.08 -10.34
C GLU A 146 -7.45 -2.28 -9.99
N GLU A 147 -6.44 -2.05 -9.16
CA GLU A 147 -5.37 -2.99 -8.92
C GLU A 147 -4.87 -2.93 -7.49
N PHE A 148 -4.50 -4.10 -7.00
CA PHE A 148 -3.82 -4.28 -5.72
C PHE A 148 -2.43 -4.85 -5.99
N CYS A 149 -1.39 -4.21 -5.45
CA CYS A 149 0.00 -4.58 -5.74
C CYS A 149 0.77 -4.88 -4.45
N LEU A 150 1.62 -5.89 -4.51
CA LEU A 150 2.66 -6.16 -3.53
C LEU A 150 4.00 -5.77 -4.13
N ILE A 151 4.74 -4.97 -3.38
CA ILE A 151 6.08 -4.51 -3.73
C ILE A 151 7.07 -5.31 -2.90
N MET A 152 8.05 -5.91 -3.56
CA MET A 152 9.11 -6.72 -2.98
C MET A 152 10.46 -6.30 -3.57
N PRO A 153 11.61 -6.70 -3.00
CA PRO A 153 12.92 -6.35 -3.52
C PRO A 153 13.09 -6.82 -4.97
N GLY A 154 12.98 -5.88 -5.92
CA GLY A 154 13.10 -6.15 -7.35
C GLY A 154 11.89 -6.84 -7.98
N VAL A 155 10.75 -6.94 -7.28
CA VAL A 155 9.56 -7.66 -7.77
C VAL A 155 8.28 -6.87 -7.50
N ILE A 156 7.38 -6.85 -8.48
CA ILE A 156 6.00 -6.37 -8.33
C ILE A 156 5.07 -7.54 -8.60
N ALA A 157 4.17 -7.82 -7.67
CA ALA A 157 3.02 -8.70 -7.90
C ALA A 157 1.75 -7.85 -7.99
N ARG A 158 0.93 -8.07 -9.02
CA ARG A 158 -0.34 -7.36 -9.23
C ARG A 158 -1.51 -8.32 -9.21
N PHE A 159 -2.56 -7.91 -8.53
CA PHE A 159 -3.87 -8.53 -8.51
C PHE A 159 -4.87 -7.60 -9.18
N ASP A 160 -5.75 -8.17 -10.00
CA ASP A 160 -6.88 -7.43 -10.56
C ASP A 160 -7.91 -7.17 -9.46
N GLY A 161 -8.31 -5.91 -9.28
CA GLY A 161 -9.26 -5.51 -8.24
C GLY A 161 -10.59 -6.25 -8.33
N SER A 162 -11.09 -6.50 -9.56
CA SER A 162 -12.36 -7.21 -9.77
C SER A 162 -12.30 -8.66 -9.31
N VAL A 163 -11.15 -9.32 -9.49
CA VAL A 163 -10.94 -10.71 -9.05
C VAL A 163 -10.88 -10.78 -7.52
N VAL A 164 -10.21 -9.83 -6.89
CA VAL A 164 -10.17 -9.74 -5.42
C VAL A 164 -11.57 -9.46 -4.87
N GLN A 165 -12.32 -8.54 -5.47
CA GLN A 165 -13.69 -8.21 -5.08
C GLN A 165 -14.61 -9.44 -5.16
N ASN A 166 -14.59 -10.16 -6.27
CA ASN A 166 -15.42 -11.36 -6.46
C ASN A 166 -15.12 -12.45 -5.42
N MET A 167 -13.84 -12.65 -5.08
CA MET A 167 -13.44 -13.60 -4.03
C MET A 167 -14.00 -13.18 -2.67
N LEU A 168 -13.85 -11.89 -2.32
CA LEU A 168 -14.36 -11.37 -1.05
C LEU A 168 -15.88 -11.46 -0.97
N GLN A 169 -16.58 -11.05 -2.02
CA GLN A 169 -18.05 -11.12 -2.11
C GLN A 169 -18.55 -12.54 -1.83
N LYS A 170 -17.97 -13.52 -2.53
CA LYS A 170 -18.29 -14.93 -2.35
C LYS A 170 -18.05 -15.40 -0.91
N TRP A 171 -16.91 -15.02 -0.33
CA TRP A 171 -16.58 -15.38 1.05
C TRP A 171 -17.58 -14.79 2.06
N PHE A 172 -17.96 -13.52 1.91
CA PHE A 172 -18.95 -12.90 2.80
C PHE A 172 -20.33 -13.52 2.64
N GLU A 173 -20.77 -13.82 1.41
CA GLU A 173 -22.04 -14.52 1.15
C GLU A 173 -22.07 -15.91 1.82
N GLU A 174 -20.98 -16.67 1.70
CA GLU A 174 -20.84 -18.00 2.33
C GLU A 174 -20.81 -17.89 3.86
N ALA A 175 -20.04 -16.95 4.42
CA ALA A 175 -19.96 -16.72 5.86
C ALA A 175 -21.32 -16.29 6.44
N HIS A 176 -22.07 -15.45 5.72
CA HIS A 176 -23.43 -15.10 6.09
C HIS A 176 -24.33 -16.35 6.07
N ALA A 177 -24.32 -17.14 4.99
CA ALA A 177 -25.12 -18.35 4.90
C ALA A 177 -24.80 -19.36 6.03
N GLN A 178 -23.54 -19.51 6.42
CA GLN A 178 -23.13 -20.37 7.54
C GLN A 178 -23.66 -19.86 8.88
N LEU A 179 -23.64 -18.54 9.13
CA LEU A 179 -24.23 -17.94 10.34
C LEU A 179 -25.75 -18.16 10.41
N TRP A 180 -26.44 -18.12 9.27
CA TRP A 180 -27.87 -18.43 9.16
C TRP A 180 -28.15 -19.92 9.37
N ASN A 181 -27.29 -20.81 8.84
CA ASN A 181 -27.45 -22.26 8.95
C ASN A 181 -27.01 -22.82 10.33
N GLN A 182 -26.05 -22.19 11.02
CA GLN A 182 -25.66 -22.54 12.39
C GLN A 182 -26.75 -22.23 13.41
N LYS A 183 -27.70 -21.34 13.10
CA LYS A 183 -28.94 -21.20 13.88
C LYS A 183 -29.87 -22.42 13.76
N GLN A 184 -29.58 -23.40 12.90
CA GLN A 184 -30.41 -24.59 12.70
C GLN A 184 -29.70 -25.94 12.87
N LYS A 185 -28.37 -26.03 12.93
CA LYS A 185 -27.68 -27.30 13.26
C LYS A 185 -26.37 -27.06 14.03
N GLY A 186 -26.23 -27.79 15.13
CA GLY A 186 -25.00 -27.89 15.90
C GLY A 186 -23.97 -28.79 15.22
N GLN A 187 -22.72 -28.32 15.31
CA GLN A 187 -21.45 -29.07 15.34
C GLN A 187 -21.12 -29.95 14.12
N ASP A 188 -20.10 -29.53 13.37
CA ASP A 188 -18.85 -30.29 13.13
C ASP A 188 -17.94 -29.45 12.22
N SER A 189 -16.75 -29.10 12.71
CA SER A 189 -15.80 -28.21 12.03
C SER A 189 -14.41 -28.84 12.00
N GLU A 190 -14.18 -29.72 11.04
CA GLU A 190 -12.85 -30.17 10.63
C GLU A 190 -12.88 -30.38 9.12
N ASP A 191 -12.59 -29.33 8.32
CA ASP A 191 -12.18 -29.45 6.89
C ASP A 191 -11.93 -28.08 6.19
N PHE A 192 -11.50 -27.03 6.90
CA PHE A 192 -11.29 -25.70 6.28
C PHE A 192 -9.98 -25.55 5.47
N ASP A 193 -9.05 -26.52 5.53
CA ASP A 193 -7.67 -26.28 5.12
C ASP A 193 -7.34 -26.64 3.65
N ASN A 194 -8.30 -27.19 2.87
CA ASN A 194 -7.99 -27.76 1.55
C ASN A 194 -8.72 -27.17 0.33
N SER A 195 -9.53 -26.12 0.49
CA SER A 195 -10.34 -25.56 -0.62
C SER A 195 -10.17 -24.05 -0.86
N GLN A 196 -9.15 -23.40 -0.30
CA GLN A 196 -8.94 -21.96 -0.52
C GLN A 196 -8.52 -21.68 -1.98
N GLN A 197 -9.42 -21.04 -2.73
CA GLN A 197 -9.20 -20.67 -4.12
C GLN A 197 -8.03 -19.69 -4.23
N LYS A 198 -6.96 -20.08 -4.95
CA LYS A 198 -5.80 -19.21 -5.15
C LYS A 198 -6.17 -17.99 -5.98
N LEU A 199 -5.84 -16.81 -5.49
CA LEU A 199 -5.98 -15.57 -6.24
C LEU A 199 -4.95 -15.54 -7.38
N PRO A 200 -5.38 -15.37 -8.65
CA PRO A 200 -4.45 -15.19 -9.75
C PRO A 200 -3.78 -13.81 -9.64
N TYR A 201 -2.49 -13.75 -10.00
CA TYR A 201 -1.71 -12.53 -10.03
C TYR A 201 -0.73 -12.54 -11.20
N GLN A 202 -0.23 -11.36 -11.56
CA GLN A 202 0.90 -11.19 -12.47
C GLN A 202 2.15 -10.83 -11.66
N LEU A 203 3.30 -11.34 -12.10
CA LEU A 203 4.59 -11.13 -11.43
C LEU A 203 5.60 -10.53 -12.41
N TRP A 204 6.24 -9.42 -12.03
CA TRP A 204 7.27 -8.78 -12.84
C TRP A 204 8.55 -8.57 -12.05
N ASN A 205 9.67 -8.65 -12.77
CA ASN A 205 10.98 -8.39 -12.23
C ASN A 205 11.46 -6.99 -12.64
N ILE A 206 11.65 -6.13 -11.65
CA ILE A 206 12.11 -4.74 -11.78
C ILE A 206 13.47 -4.52 -11.09
N GLY A 207 14.27 -5.59 -10.91
CA GLY A 207 15.56 -5.57 -10.21
C GLY A 207 16.76 -5.15 -11.08
N LYS A 208 16.56 -4.68 -12.33
CA LYS A 208 17.67 -4.38 -13.25
C LYS A 208 18.61 -3.31 -12.69
N TYR A 209 18.06 -2.28 -12.04
CA TYR A 209 18.82 -1.14 -11.51
C TYR A 209 19.04 -1.23 -9.99
N GLY A 210 19.37 -2.43 -9.51
CA GLY A 210 19.73 -2.68 -8.11
C GLY A 210 18.54 -2.92 -7.18
N THR A 211 18.78 -2.74 -5.88
CA THR A 211 17.80 -2.99 -4.82
C THR A 211 16.68 -1.95 -4.85
N CYS A 212 15.44 -2.43 -4.97
CA CYS A 212 14.24 -1.61 -4.93
C CYS A 212 13.86 -1.30 -3.47
N ALA A 213 13.78 -0.01 -3.13
CA ALA A 213 13.27 0.45 -1.84
C ALA A 213 11.73 0.62 -1.87
N ASP A 214 11.20 1.13 -2.98
CA ASP A 214 9.76 1.30 -3.21
C ASP A 214 9.47 1.30 -4.71
N ALA A 215 8.26 0.89 -5.10
CA ALA A 215 7.81 0.91 -6.49
C ALA A 215 6.30 1.03 -6.58
N ALA A 216 5.80 1.45 -7.73
CA ALA A 216 4.37 1.49 -8.02
C ALA A 216 4.11 1.39 -9.52
N ILE A 217 2.98 0.79 -9.87
CA ILE A 217 2.40 0.91 -11.21
C ILE A 217 1.74 2.29 -11.31
N THR A 218 2.13 3.07 -12.32
CA THR A 218 1.70 4.46 -12.49
C THR A 218 0.52 4.60 -13.45
N GLY A 219 0.30 3.61 -14.31
CA GLY A 219 -0.83 3.57 -15.23
C GLY A 219 -0.59 2.64 -16.42
N ILE A 220 -1.57 2.62 -17.33
CA ILE A 220 -1.50 1.88 -18.59
C ILE A 220 -0.66 2.68 -19.59
N MET A 221 0.22 1.98 -20.31
CA MET A 221 1.00 2.53 -21.42
C MET A 221 0.41 2.11 -22.75
N PRO A 222 0.56 2.96 -23.80
CA PRO A 222 0.32 2.52 -25.16
C PRO A 222 1.29 1.38 -25.54
N PRO A 223 0.89 0.50 -26.49
CA PRO A 223 1.78 -0.52 -27.00
C PRO A 223 3.01 0.11 -27.68
N PRO A 224 4.16 -0.59 -27.72
CA PRO A 224 5.32 -0.12 -28.46
C PRO A 224 5.01 0.06 -29.95
N LEU A 225 5.58 1.10 -30.56
CA LEU A 225 5.30 1.55 -31.94
C LEU A 225 5.42 0.45 -33.03
N MET A 226 6.21 -0.61 -32.78
CA MET A 226 6.49 -1.67 -33.74
C MET A 226 5.94 -3.05 -33.33
N GLU A 227 5.18 -3.11 -32.23
CA GLU A 227 4.57 -4.36 -31.77
C GLU A 227 3.16 -4.43 -32.36
N GLN A 228 2.89 -5.49 -33.14
CA GLN A 228 1.58 -5.73 -33.72
C GLN A 228 0.52 -5.64 -32.62
N GLN A 229 -0.62 -4.98 -32.88
CA GLN A 229 -1.71 -4.82 -31.91
C GLN A 229 -2.17 -6.19 -31.41
N SER A 230 -1.57 -6.64 -30.33
CA SER A 230 -2.04 -7.74 -29.52
C SER A 230 -3.03 -7.17 -28.52
N SER A 231 -3.94 -7.99 -28.03
CA SER A 231 -4.84 -7.65 -26.91
C SER A 231 -4.10 -7.40 -25.57
N GLN A 232 -2.77 -7.27 -25.60
CA GLN A 232 -1.91 -7.18 -24.42
C GLN A 232 -1.95 -5.78 -23.83
N ARG A 233 -2.21 -5.71 -22.52
CA ARG A 233 -2.07 -4.47 -21.77
C ARG A 233 -0.62 -4.29 -21.34
N TYR A 234 -0.15 -3.04 -21.48
CA TYR A 234 1.15 -2.61 -20.98
C TYR A 234 0.95 -1.67 -19.80
N TYR A 235 1.77 -1.83 -18.76
CA TYR A 235 1.78 -0.94 -17.61
C TYR A 235 3.11 -0.21 -17.51
N CYS A 236 3.08 1.02 -17.01
CA CYS A 236 4.27 1.73 -16.57
C CYS A 236 4.47 1.45 -15.08
N ALA A 237 5.67 1.02 -14.70
CA ALA A 237 6.07 0.96 -13.31
C ALA A 237 7.25 1.88 -13.06
N VAL A 238 7.21 2.59 -11.93
CA VAL A 238 8.31 3.39 -11.42
C VAL A 238 8.81 2.75 -10.14
N ALA A 239 10.13 2.59 -10.03
CA ALA A 239 10.81 2.07 -8.85
C ALA A 239 11.91 3.03 -8.40
N VAL A 240 12.17 3.07 -7.11
CA VAL A 240 13.20 3.90 -6.47
C VAL A 240 14.10 3.01 -5.64
N GLY A 241 15.40 3.31 -5.59
CA GLY A 241 16.34 2.46 -4.88
C GLY A 241 17.76 3.01 -4.86
N ASP A 242 18.70 2.09 -4.62
CA ASP A 242 20.09 2.42 -4.28
C ASP A 242 20.96 2.80 -5.48
N ASP A 243 20.90 2.04 -6.58
CA ASP A 243 21.73 2.29 -7.78
C ASP A 243 21.09 3.35 -8.70
N ALA A 244 19.76 3.30 -8.85
CA ALA A 244 18.99 4.35 -9.51
C ALA A 244 17.99 4.98 -8.53
N VAL A 245 18.08 6.30 -8.35
CA VAL A 245 17.12 7.06 -7.54
C VAL A 245 15.72 6.90 -8.12
N ILE A 246 15.61 6.85 -9.45
CA ILE A 246 14.38 6.58 -10.19
C ILE A 246 14.68 5.61 -11.32
N SER A 247 13.86 4.60 -11.49
CA SER A 247 13.86 3.72 -12.66
C SER A 247 12.44 3.49 -13.13
N ALA A 248 12.26 3.35 -14.44
CA ALA A 248 10.97 3.12 -15.05
C ALA A 248 11.00 1.87 -15.94
N TYR A 249 9.89 1.16 -15.98
CA TYR A 249 9.73 -0.12 -16.67
C TYR A 249 8.39 -0.17 -17.40
N ARG A 250 8.39 -0.82 -18.56
CA ARG A 250 7.19 -1.28 -19.26
C ARG A 250 6.94 -2.73 -18.87
N LEU A 251 5.79 -2.99 -18.27
CA LEU A 251 5.36 -4.31 -17.84
C LEU A 251 4.34 -4.85 -18.84
N SER A 252 4.53 -6.06 -19.35
CA SER A 252 3.58 -6.75 -20.24
C SER A 252 2.80 -7.81 -19.46
N GLU A 253 1.52 -7.98 -19.74
CA GLU A 253 0.73 -9.10 -19.21
C GLU A 253 1.15 -10.46 -19.77
N ASP A 254 1.92 -10.50 -20.86
CA ASP A 254 2.29 -11.74 -21.52
C ASP A 254 3.21 -12.60 -20.63
N LYS A 255 2.77 -13.85 -20.41
CA LYS A 255 3.53 -14.89 -19.72
C LYS A 255 4.58 -15.53 -20.63
N GLY A 256 4.50 -15.28 -21.94
CA GLY A 256 5.46 -15.69 -22.94
C GLY A 256 6.75 -14.86 -22.87
N ARG A 257 7.85 -15.53 -22.50
CA ARG A 257 9.23 -15.07 -22.73
C ARG A 257 9.74 -13.92 -21.83
N SER A 258 9.76 -14.12 -20.52
CA SER A 258 10.80 -13.47 -19.71
C SER A 258 12.10 -14.28 -19.81
N LEU A 259 12.96 -13.93 -20.78
CA LEU A 259 14.32 -14.51 -20.90
C LEU A 259 15.22 -14.18 -19.68
N VAL A 260 14.75 -13.33 -18.77
CA VAL A 260 15.47 -12.87 -17.57
C VAL A 260 15.21 -13.78 -16.37
N GLY A 261 14.16 -14.62 -16.40
CA GLY A 261 13.82 -15.55 -15.31
C GLY A 261 14.85 -16.66 -15.06
N ALA A 262 15.73 -16.95 -16.02
CA ALA A 262 16.76 -17.99 -15.90
C ALA A 262 18.03 -17.52 -15.17
N ILE A 263 18.26 -16.21 -15.01
CA ILE A 263 19.56 -15.67 -14.51
C ILE A 263 19.52 -15.35 -13.01
N LEU A 264 18.34 -15.24 -12.39
CA LEU A 264 18.21 -14.86 -10.98
C LEU A 264 18.08 -16.01 -9.98
N SER A 265 18.12 -17.28 -10.42
CA SER A 265 18.37 -18.41 -9.52
C SER A 265 19.83 -18.49 -9.03
N LYS A 266 20.70 -17.58 -9.47
CA LYS A 266 22.15 -17.61 -9.18
C LYS A 266 22.69 -16.43 -8.35
N VAL A 267 21.86 -15.49 -7.92
CA VAL A 267 22.32 -14.38 -7.07
C VAL A 267 21.42 -14.22 -5.84
N VAL A 268 21.30 -15.31 -5.07
CA VAL A 268 20.97 -15.22 -3.65
C VAL A 268 22.28 -14.86 -2.95
N PRO A 269 22.36 -13.77 -2.15
CA PRO A 269 23.50 -13.54 -1.28
C PRO A 269 23.69 -14.78 -0.40
N ALA A 270 24.84 -15.43 -0.56
CA ALA A 270 25.24 -16.61 0.20
C ALA A 270 25.50 -16.25 1.67
N THR A 271 24.44 -16.00 2.43
CA THR A 271 24.47 -16.04 3.91
C THR A 271 23.19 -16.62 4.53
N PHE A 272 22.25 -17.15 3.74
CA PHE A 272 21.19 -18.01 4.28
C PHE A 272 21.65 -19.48 4.21
N SER A 273 22.20 -19.92 5.34
CA SER A 273 22.32 -21.30 5.82
C SER A 273 21.71 -22.39 4.93
N THR A 274 22.50 -22.90 3.99
CA THR A 274 22.39 -24.28 3.52
C THR A 274 22.86 -25.21 4.63
N ILE A 275 21.98 -25.54 5.57
CA ILE A 275 22.05 -26.82 6.26
C ILE A 275 20.75 -27.56 5.94
N ALA A 276 20.65 -28.01 4.69
CA ALA A 276 19.77 -29.08 4.31
C ALA A 276 20.65 -30.31 4.02
N SER A 277 20.65 -31.23 4.99
CA SER A 277 20.81 -32.67 4.76
C SER A 277 22.19 -33.20 4.32
N PHE A 278 23.09 -33.39 5.29
CA PHE A 278 24.06 -34.49 5.26
C PHE A 278 23.66 -35.55 6.30
N SER A 279 22.74 -36.42 5.91
CA SER A 279 22.55 -37.70 6.59
C SER A 279 22.10 -38.75 5.57
N LYS A 280 23.02 -39.08 4.67
CA LYS A 280 23.06 -40.38 3.99
C LYS A 280 24.49 -40.89 3.96
N LEU A 281 24.91 -41.45 5.08
CA LEU A 281 25.82 -42.59 5.21
C LEU A 281 25.87 -42.87 6.71
N ILE A 282 25.21 -43.91 7.20
CA ILE A 282 25.89 -45.14 7.59
C ILE A 282 24.79 -46.17 7.92
N TRP A 283 25.00 -47.38 7.42
CA TRP A 283 24.31 -48.66 7.67
C TRP A 283 23.19 -49.11 6.72
N ARG A 284 23.47 -50.29 6.14
CA ARG A 284 22.63 -51.10 5.27
C ARG A 284 22.35 -52.38 6.05
N SER A 285 21.10 -52.67 6.42
CA SER A 285 20.42 -53.97 6.21
C SER A 285 19.01 -54.00 6.81
N GLU A 286 18.12 -54.64 6.03
CA GLU A 286 16.85 -55.30 6.39
C GLU A 286 15.52 -54.50 6.51
N HIS A 287 14.70 -54.74 5.49
CA HIS A 287 13.23 -54.88 5.47
C HIS A 287 12.38 -54.21 6.56
N THR A 288 11.79 -53.05 6.27
CA THR A 288 10.36 -52.77 6.52
C THR A 288 9.90 -51.54 5.72
N SER A 289 8.72 -51.58 5.11
CA SER A 289 7.92 -50.40 4.73
C SER A 289 6.65 -50.38 5.59
N PRO A 290 5.91 -49.28 5.79
CA PRO A 290 6.10 -47.89 5.34
C PRO A 290 5.85 -46.83 6.46
N VAL A 291 6.46 -45.64 6.38
CA VAL A 291 5.88 -44.42 6.97
C VAL A 291 6.06 -43.28 5.98
N LYS A 292 4.94 -42.81 5.41
CA LYS A 292 4.89 -41.62 4.55
C LYS A 292 5.03 -40.39 5.44
N SER A 293 6.24 -39.83 5.52
CA SER A 293 6.43 -38.46 6.01
C SER A 293 5.69 -37.47 5.10
N PRO A 294 5.04 -36.42 5.64
CA PRO A 294 4.27 -35.48 4.84
C PRO A 294 5.23 -34.71 3.92
N LYS A 295 5.01 -34.81 2.61
CA LYS A 295 5.73 -33.99 1.62
C LYS A 295 5.32 -32.53 1.85
N LYS A 296 6.22 -31.74 2.46
CA LYS A 296 6.14 -30.28 2.38
C LYS A 296 6.13 -29.93 0.89
N LEU A 297 4.98 -29.47 0.41
CA LEU A 297 4.75 -29.13 -0.99
C LEU A 297 5.53 -27.83 -1.27
N GLU A 298 6.78 -27.93 -1.71
CA GLU A 298 7.54 -26.79 -2.22
C GLU A 298 6.73 -26.19 -3.39
N GLN A 299 6.01 -25.10 -3.11
CA GLN A 299 5.20 -24.42 -4.11
C GLN A 299 6.16 -23.77 -5.12
N LYS A 300 6.19 -24.28 -6.35
CA LYS A 300 6.98 -23.69 -7.44
C LYS A 300 6.52 -22.23 -7.66
N PRO A 301 7.43 -21.25 -7.70
CA PRO A 301 7.10 -19.84 -7.95
C PRO A 301 6.39 -19.68 -9.30
N GLN A 302 5.41 -18.78 -9.38
CA GLN A 302 4.80 -18.42 -10.66
C GLN A 302 5.86 -17.81 -11.62
N PRO A 303 5.77 -18.07 -12.94
CA PRO A 303 6.69 -17.49 -13.89
C PRO A 303 6.52 -15.97 -13.98
N PHE A 304 7.64 -15.26 -14.14
CA PHE A 304 7.63 -13.82 -14.38
C PHE A 304 7.14 -13.48 -15.79
N ALA A 305 6.23 -12.52 -15.87
CA ALA A 305 5.90 -11.83 -17.11
C ALA A 305 7.02 -10.84 -17.49
N ARG A 306 7.01 -10.37 -18.74
CA ARG A 306 8.09 -9.52 -19.26
C ARG A 306 8.04 -8.12 -18.65
N ALA A 307 9.18 -7.67 -18.12
CA ALA A 307 9.41 -6.30 -17.70
C ALA A 307 10.61 -5.72 -18.48
N SER A 308 10.37 -4.68 -19.25
CA SER A 308 11.39 -4.03 -20.07
C SER A 308 11.76 -2.66 -19.48
N PRO A 309 13.03 -2.39 -19.19
CA PRO A 309 13.46 -1.09 -18.69
C PRO A 309 13.21 0.01 -19.73
N LEU A 310 12.72 1.17 -19.28
CA LEU A 310 12.48 2.34 -20.12
C LEU A 310 13.57 3.38 -19.93
N THR A 311 13.79 3.83 -18.69
CA THR A 311 14.78 4.83 -18.34
C THR A 311 15.19 4.69 -16.88
N CYS A 312 16.31 5.32 -16.50
CA CYS A 312 16.74 5.45 -15.12
C CYS A 312 17.45 6.79 -14.88
N ILE A 313 17.31 7.31 -13.68
CA ILE A 313 18.05 8.47 -13.17
C ILE A 313 18.99 7.97 -12.08
N LYS A 314 20.28 7.98 -12.38
CA LYS A 314 21.35 7.71 -11.43
C LYS A 314 21.90 9.04 -10.91
N ASP A 315 22.02 9.18 -9.60
CA ASP A 315 22.45 10.43 -8.95
C ASP A 315 23.26 10.09 -7.69
N HIS A 316 24.35 9.34 -7.87
CA HIS A 316 25.21 8.95 -6.75
C HIS A 316 25.77 10.20 -6.03
N PRO A 317 25.79 10.27 -4.69
CA PRO A 317 25.54 9.19 -3.72
C PRO A 317 24.09 9.05 -3.23
N ARG A 318 23.11 9.66 -3.90
CA ARG A 318 21.71 9.61 -3.49
C ARG A 318 21.06 8.30 -3.87
N LYS A 319 20.17 7.88 -2.99
CA LYS A 319 19.32 6.70 -3.11
C LYS A 319 17.88 7.15 -3.01
N GLY A 320 17.00 6.61 -3.84
CA GLY A 320 15.57 6.87 -3.72
C GLY A 320 14.98 6.01 -2.60
N GLU A 321 14.19 6.63 -1.72
CA GLU A 321 13.72 5.97 -0.49
C GLU A 321 12.21 5.72 -0.48
N LYS A 322 11.41 6.72 -0.85
CA LYS A 322 9.94 6.65 -0.80
C LYS A 322 9.33 7.17 -2.08
N LEU A 323 8.27 6.52 -2.53
CA LEU A 323 7.49 6.89 -3.70
C LEU A 323 6.02 7.12 -3.29
N THR A 324 5.46 8.26 -3.64
CA THR A 324 4.02 8.55 -3.47
C THR A 324 3.45 8.96 -4.82
N LEU A 325 2.37 8.31 -5.25
CA LEU A 325 1.67 8.65 -6.51
C LEU A 325 0.51 9.62 -6.25
N SER A 326 0.24 10.50 -7.21
CA SER A 326 -1.03 11.23 -7.24
C SER A 326 -2.20 10.28 -7.54
N PRO A 327 -3.45 10.65 -7.23
CA PRO A 327 -4.62 9.80 -7.51
C PRO A 327 -4.70 9.35 -8.96
N SER A 328 -4.47 10.27 -9.90
CA SER A 328 -4.45 9.96 -11.33
C SER A 328 -3.20 9.16 -11.77
N GLY A 329 -2.18 9.08 -10.91
CA GLY A 329 -0.88 8.48 -11.19
C GLY A 329 -0.01 9.23 -12.18
N THR A 330 -0.45 10.41 -12.63
CA THR A 330 0.28 11.25 -13.60
C THR A 330 1.49 11.98 -12.98
N LEU A 331 1.56 12.00 -11.64
CA LEU A 331 2.65 12.56 -10.86
C LEU A 331 3.11 11.57 -9.80
N ALA A 332 4.40 11.63 -9.49
CA ALA A 332 4.96 10.93 -8.35
C ALA A 332 5.91 11.85 -7.56
N ALA A 333 5.74 11.89 -6.24
CA ALA A 333 6.70 12.52 -5.33
C ALA A 333 7.67 11.46 -4.82
N ILE A 334 8.97 11.73 -4.95
CA ILE A 334 10.05 10.81 -4.61
C ILE A 334 10.99 11.49 -3.62
N THR A 335 11.21 10.87 -2.46
CA THR A 335 12.18 11.37 -1.47
C THR A 335 13.51 10.62 -1.64
N ASP A 336 14.63 11.34 -1.51
CA ASP A 336 15.96 10.74 -1.53
C ASP A 336 16.62 10.71 -0.15
N SER A 337 17.72 9.96 -0.04
CA SER A 337 18.50 9.77 1.19
C SER A 337 19.25 11.01 1.69
N LEU A 338 19.36 12.06 0.87
CA LEU A 338 20.08 13.29 1.24
C LEU A 338 19.15 14.51 1.42
N GLY A 339 17.82 14.29 1.44
CA GLY A 339 16.83 15.32 1.73
C GLY A 339 16.42 16.16 0.52
N ARG A 340 16.41 15.59 -0.68
CA ARG A 340 15.66 16.13 -1.82
C ARG A 340 14.30 15.45 -1.94
N ILE A 341 13.37 16.19 -2.54
CA ILE A 341 12.09 15.68 -3.02
C ILE A 341 12.00 16.00 -4.51
N LEU A 342 11.79 14.97 -5.34
CA LEU A 342 11.62 15.08 -6.79
C LEU A 342 10.14 14.88 -7.13
N LEU A 343 9.58 15.76 -7.96
CA LEU A 343 8.28 15.56 -8.59
C LEU A 343 8.51 15.01 -10.00
N LEU A 344 8.14 13.77 -10.22
CA LEU A 344 8.23 13.07 -11.50
C LEU A 344 6.88 13.16 -12.23
N ASP A 345 6.90 13.58 -13.50
CA ASP A 345 5.84 13.28 -14.44
C ASP A 345 5.99 11.82 -14.88
N THR A 346 4.99 10.98 -14.59
CA THR A 346 5.06 9.54 -14.82
C THR A 346 4.76 9.13 -16.26
N GLN A 347 4.18 10.03 -17.06
CA GLN A 347 3.90 9.81 -18.48
C GLN A 347 5.12 10.18 -19.32
N ALA A 348 5.68 11.36 -19.06
CA ALA A 348 6.90 11.83 -19.73
C ALA A 348 8.17 11.19 -19.15
N LEU A 349 8.11 10.65 -17.92
CA LEU A 349 9.25 10.12 -17.16
C LEU A 349 10.35 11.18 -16.93
N VAL A 350 9.94 12.42 -16.68
CA VAL A 350 10.83 13.58 -16.45
C VAL A 350 10.54 14.21 -15.09
N VAL A 351 11.59 14.60 -14.36
CA VAL A 351 11.45 15.37 -13.12
C VAL A 351 11.07 16.81 -13.46
N VAL A 352 9.88 17.22 -13.06
CA VAL A 352 9.30 18.54 -13.35
C VAL A 352 9.51 19.56 -12.22
N ARG A 353 9.85 19.10 -11.01
CA ARG A 353 10.08 19.98 -9.85
C ARG A 353 10.98 19.32 -8.80
N LEU A 354 11.73 20.15 -8.06
CA LEU A 354 12.67 19.72 -7.02
C LEU A 354 12.55 20.61 -5.77
N TRP A 355 12.55 19.99 -4.59
CA TRP A 355 12.74 20.66 -3.29
C TRP A 355 14.00 20.15 -2.61
N LYS A 356 14.72 21.01 -1.89
CA LYS A 356 15.98 20.70 -1.19
C LYS A 356 15.89 21.01 0.31
N GLY A 357 16.60 20.23 1.12
CA GLY A 357 16.66 20.43 2.58
C GLY A 357 15.47 19.84 3.34
N TYR A 358 14.91 18.74 2.83
CA TYR A 358 13.77 18.00 3.40
C TYR A 358 14.17 16.57 3.77
N ARG A 359 15.25 16.43 4.57
CA ARG A 359 15.71 15.12 5.05
C ARG A 359 14.63 14.47 5.92
N ASP A 360 14.46 13.16 5.73
CA ASP A 360 13.45 12.32 6.40
C ASP A 360 11.99 12.74 6.12
N ALA A 361 11.75 13.52 5.06
CA ALA A 361 10.41 13.97 4.74
C ALA A 361 9.48 12.83 4.31
N SER A 362 8.17 13.05 4.49
CA SER A 362 7.12 12.21 3.91
C SER A 362 6.17 13.08 3.11
N CYS A 363 5.78 12.60 1.93
CA CYS A 363 4.95 13.33 1.00
C CYS A 363 3.62 12.61 0.78
N LEU A 364 2.52 13.35 0.83
CA LEU A 364 1.19 12.87 0.43
C LEU A 364 0.55 13.92 -0.47
N PHE A 365 -0.15 13.48 -1.51
CA PHE A 365 -0.98 14.38 -2.29
C PHE A 365 -2.25 14.71 -1.50
N MET A 366 -2.78 15.91 -1.70
CA MET A 366 -4.06 16.34 -1.14
C MET A 366 -4.76 17.30 -2.09
N GLU A 367 -6.05 17.53 -1.89
CA GLU A 367 -6.83 18.47 -2.68
C GLU A 367 -7.31 19.64 -1.83
N MET A 368 -7.01 20.85 -2.30
CA MET A 368 -7.36 22.10 -1.63
C MET A 368 -8.46 22.80 -2.41
N LEU A 369 -9.50 23.26 -1.72
CA LEU A 369 -10.58 24.03 -2.32
C LEU A 369 -10.06 25.42 -2.70
N VAL A 370 -10.20 25.77 -3.99
CA VAL A 370 -9.75 27.05 -4.56
C VAL A 370 -10.91 28.02 -4.74
N ASN A 371 -12.10 27.52 -5.09
CA ASN A 371 -13.21 28.36 -5.50
C ASN A 371 -14.23 28.52 -4.36
N LYS A 372 -14.15 29.64 -3.62
CA LYS A 372 -15.07 29.94 -2.51
C LYS A 372 -16.24 30.84 -2.92
N ASP A 373 -16.04 31.66 -3.95
CA ASP A 373 -16.91 32.79 -4.26
C ASP A 373 -18.22 32.40 -4.97
N LEU A 374 -18.30 31.19 -5.55
CA LEU A 374 -19.54 30.63 -6.11
C LEU A 374 -20.43 29.97 -5.05
N ALA A 375 -19.85 29.40 -3.99
CA ALA A 375 -20.59 28.72 -2.93
C ALA A 375 -21.34 29.70 -2.01
N SER A 376 -20.95 30.98 -2.01
CA SER A 376 -21.61 32.05 -1.25
C SER A 376 -22.81 32.70 -1.96
N SER A 377 -23.06 32.39 -3.24
CA SER A 377 -24.01 33.16 -4.06
C SER A 377 -25.21 32.37 -4.59
N SER A 378 -25.30 31.05 -4.38
CA SER A 378 -26.48 30.29 -4.81
C SER A 378 -26.72 29.03 -3.98
N SER A 379 -27.85 29.04 -3.26
CA SER A 379 -28.62 27.92 -2.66
C SER A 379 -27.93 26.93 -1.71
N THR A 380 -28.73 26.42 -0.77
CA THR A 380 -28.39 25.47 0.30
C THR A 380 -28.01 24.05 -0.18
N CYS A 381 -27.55 23.88 -1.43
CA CYS A 381 -27.32 22.57 -2.04
C CYS A 381 -26.17 22.54 -3.07
N TYR A 382 -25.12 23.35 -2.94
CA TYR A 382 -23.95 23.25 -3.83
C TYR A 382 -23.08 22.05 -3.45
N GLU A 383 -23.17 20.96 -4.21
CA GLU A 383 -22.20 19.86 -4.15
C GLU A 383 -20.89 20.28 -4.83
N SER A 384 -19.79 20.31 -4.08
CA SER A 384 -18.49 20.68 -4.62
C SER A 384 -18.05 19.69 -5.70
N MET A 385 -17.71 20.21 -6.88
CA MET A 385 -17.19 19.41 -7.98
C MET A 385 -15.67 19.28 -7.89
N LYS A 386 -15.10 18.29 -8.60
CA LYS A 386 -13.65 18.11 -8.71
C LYS A 386 -12.93 19.37 -9.22
N SER A 387 -13.57 20.16 -10.09
CA SER A 387 -13.04 21.42 -10.63
C SER A 387 -12.79 22.50 -9.57
N ASP A 388 -13.46 22.42 -8.41
CA ASP A 388 -13.31 23.41 -7.34
C ASP A 388 -12.03 23.20 -6.53
N TYR A 389 -11.35 22.06 -6.75
CA TYR A 389 -10.16 21.66 -6.04
C TYR A 389 -8.91 21.76 -6.91
N CYS A 390 -7.81 22.16 -6.30
CA CYS A 390 -6.47 22.02 -6.88
C CYS A 390 -5.69 20.91 -6.19
N LEU A 391 -4.97 20.13 -7.00
CA LEU A 391 -4.05 19.13 -6.50
C LEU A 391 -2.83 19.81 -5.86
N CYS A 392 -2.52 19.39 -4.65
CA CYS A 392 -1.41 19.88 -3.85
C CYS A 392 -0.55 18.72 -3.34
N LEU A 393 0.69 19.02 -2.96
CA LEU A 393 1.60 18.13 -2.28
C LEU A 393 1.81 18.63 -0.85
N ALA A 394 1.39 17.82 0.12
CA ALA A 394 1.73 18.02 1.53
C ALA A 394 3.08 17.38 1.82
N ILE A 395 4.05 18.19 2.22
CA ILE A 395 5.41 17.78 2.57
C ILE A 395 5.56 17.91 4.08
N HIS A 396 5.56 16.79 4.80
CA HIS A 396 5.93 16.76 6.21
C HIS A 396 7.44 16.69 6.34
N ALA A 397 8.02 17.67 7.04
CA ALA A 397 9.45 17.76 7.32
C ALA A 397 9.69 17.62 8.84
N PRO A 398 9.85 16.39 9.37
CA PRO A 398 9.93 16.14 10.81
C PRO A 398 11.05 16.93 11.50
N ARG A 399 12.22 17.03 10.87
CA ARG A 399 13.37 17.78 11.42
C ARG A 399 13.11 19.26 11.58
N LYS A 400 12.24 19.83 10.75
CA LYS A 400 11.83 21.23 10.81
C LYS A 400 10.58 21.44 11.69
N GLY A 401 9.89 20.37 12.08
CA GLY A 401 8.62 20.46 12.81
C GLY A 401 7.52 21.17 12.03
N ILE A 402 7.48 21.01 10.70
CA ILE A 402 6.50 21.68 9.83
C ILE A 402 5.91 20.73 8.77
N ILE A 403 4.72 21.08 8.30
CA ILE A 403 4.10 20.57 7.08
C ILE A 403 3.94 21.73 6.11
N GLU A 404 4.46 21.61 4.90
CA GLU A 404 4.26 22.59 3.83
C GLU A 404 3.32 22.05 2.77
N ILE A 405 2.38 22.88 2.30
CA ILE A 405 1.44 22.54 1.24
C ILE A 405 1.82 23.31 -0.02
N TRP A 406 2.14 22.60 -1.10
CA TRP A 406 2.58 23.15 -2.38
C TRP A 406 1.59 22.84 -3.49
N GLN A 407 1.22 23.83 -4.29
CA GLN A 407 0.29 23.62 -5.41
C GLN A 407 1.00 22.93 -6.58
N MET A 408 0.36 21.92 -7.16
CA MET A 408 0.85 21.18 -8.33
C MET A 408 0.37 21.84 -9.64
N ARG A 409 1.11 21.73 -10.74
CA ARG A 409 2.46 21.14 -10.87
C ARG A 409 3.56 22.16 -10.55
N THR A 410 3.39 23.42 -10.97
CA THR A 410 4.38 24.51 -10.86
C THR A 410 3.95 25.65 -9.93
N GLY A 411 2.90 25.47 -9.12
CA GLY A 411 2.34 26.54 -8.28
C GLY A 411 3.12 26.84 -6.98
N PRO A 412 2.80 27.92 -6.27
CA PRO A 412 3.52 28.37 -5.08
C PRO A 412 3.29 27.47 -3.86
N ARG A 413 4.02 27.76 -2.76
CA ARG A 413 3.72 27.23 -1.43
C ARG A 413 2.47 27.93 -0.90
N LEU A 414 1.40 27.18 -0.69
CA LEU A 414 0.12 27.71 -0.22
C LEU A 414 0.09 27.90 1.29
N ARG A 415 0.73 27.00 2.05
CA ARG A 415 0.66 27.01 3.53
C ARG A 415 1.88 26.37 4.18
N THR A 416 2.20 26.83 5.39
CA THR A 416 3.13 26.16 6.31
C THR A 416 2.41 25.98 7.65
N ILE A 417 2.42 24.76 8.17
CA ILE A 417 1.70 24.38 9.39
C ILE A 417 2.73 23.83 10.37
N SER A 418 2.74 24.33 11.61
CA SER A 418 3.56 23.73 12.67
C SER A 418 3.06 22.31 13.00
N CYS A 419 4.00 21.39 13.15
CA CYS A 419 3.74 19.99 13.40
C CYS A 419 4.47 19.56 14.68
N ALA A 420 3.75 18.92 15.60
CA ALA A 420 4.37 18.38 16.80
C ALA A 420 5.35 17.27 16.43
N LYS A 421 6.43 17.14 17.22
CA LYS A 421 7.35 16.01 17.11
C LYS A 421 6.57 14.69 17.30
N GLY A 422 7.02 13.61 16.67
CA GLY A 422 6.34 12.33 16.75
C GLY A 422 5.01 12.24 15.97
N SER A 423 4.66 13.25 15.18
CA SER A 423 3.47 13.19 14.32
C SER A 423 3.72 12.40 13.03
N LYS A 424 2.71 11.72 12.50
CA LYS A 424 2.77 10.97 11.24
C LYS A 424 1.61 11.36 10.34
N MET A 425 1.92 11.69 9.08
CA MET A 425 0.91 11.91 8.04
C MET A 425 0.43 10.59 7.47
N LEU A 426 -0.88 10.45 7.30
CA LEU A 426 -1.55 9.27 6.77
C LEU A 426 -2.62 9.69 5.77
N GLN A 427 -2.98 8.78 4.87
CA GLN A 427 -4.03 9.00 3.86
C GLN A 427 -4.89 7.75 3.74
N PRO A 428 -6.22 7.90 3.64
CA PRO A 428 -7.11 6.77 3.44
C PRO A 428 -6.73 5.97 2.20
N SER A 429 -6.87 4.66 2.31
CA SER A 429 -6.72 3.77 1.17
C SER A 429 -7.76 4.06 0.09
N TYR A 430 -7.39 3.79 -1.16
CA TYR A 430 -8.30 3.96 -2.30
C TYR A 430 -9.52 3.04 -2.16
N ARG A 431 -10.71 3.57 -2.43
CA ARG A 431 -11.97 2.81 -2.43
C ARG A 431 -12.30 2.34 -3.84
N PHE A 432 -12.31 1.03 -4.03
CA PHE A 432 -12.71 0.37 -5.28
C PHE A 432 -14.19 0.60 -5.56
N GLY A 433 -14.53 0.68 -6.85
CA GLY A 433 -15.93 0.70 -7.28
C GLY A 433 -16.74 1.93 -6.88
N ALA A 434 -16.12 2.98 -6.32
CA ALA A 434 -16.85 4.21 -5.95
C ALA A 434 -17.65 4.74 -7.15
N SER A 435 -18.97 4.75 -7.06
CA SER A 435 -19.86 5.09 -8.17
C SER A 435 -19.68 6.55 -8.60
N MET A 436 -19.93 6.84 -9.88
CA MET A 436 -20.07 8.23 -10.38
C MET A 436 -21.24 8.97 -9.71
N SER A 437 -22.17 8.26 -9.07
CA SER A 437 -23.31 8.83 -8.33
C SER A 437 -22.99 9.19 -6.88
N SER A 438 -21.80 8.84 -6.37
CA SER A 438 -21.38 9.25 -5.02
C SER A 438 -20.82 10.67 -5.04
N PRO A 439 -21.05 11.49 -3.99
CA PRO A 439 -20.51 12.84 -3.93
C PRO A 439 -18.99 12.82 -4.02
N TYR A 440 -18.41 13.81 -4.68
CA TYR A 440 -16.96 13.90 -4.83
C TYR A 440 -16.29 14.02 -3.46
N VAL A 441 -15.50 13.02 -3.09
CA VAL A 441 -14.68 13.05 -1.87
C VAL A 441 -13.27 13.47 -2.25
N PRO A 442 -12.85 14.70 -1.89
CA PRO A 442 -11.53 15.21 -2.22
C PRO A 442 -10.45 14.47 -1.42
N LEU A 443 -9.24 14.50 -1.96
CA LEU A 443 -8.11 13.82 -1.35
C LEU A 443 -7.67 14.48 -0.02
N GLU A 444 -7.88 13.77 1.08
CA GLU A 444 -7.57 14.25 2.43
C GLU A 444 -6.25 13.68 2.97
N VAL A 445 -5.67 14.41 3.92
CA VAL A 445 -4.47 14.03 4.66
C VAL A 445 -4.76 14.12 6.15
N PHE A 446 -4.56 13.00 6.82
CA PHE A 446 -4.72 12.85 8.26
C PHE A 446 -3.37 12.99 8.94
N LEU A 447 -3.40 13.44 10.19
CA LEU A 447 -2.25 13.58 11.05
C LEU A 447 -2.54 12.86 12.37
N LEU A 448 -1.75 11.83 12.64
CA LEU A 448 -1.70 11.15 13.93
C LEU A 448 -0.61 11.79 14.78
N ASN A 449 -0.95 12.29 15.97
CA ASN A 449 0.01 12.66 16.99
C ASN A 449 0.35 11.41 17.82
N GLY A 450 1.60 10.95 17.76
CA GLY A 450 2.00 9.74 18.47
C GLY A 450 1.94 9.85 19.99
N ASP A 451 2.23 11.02 20.56
CA ASP A 451 2.30 11.18 22.01
C ASP A 451 0.90 11.28 22.63
N SER A 452 -0.04 11.97 21.98
CA SER A 452 -1.41 12.13 22.48
C SER A 452 -2.40 11.11 21.95
N GLY A 453 -2.07 10.38 20.87
CA GLY A 453 -3.02 9.54 20.15
C GLY A 453 -4.10 10.32 19.39
N GLN A 454 -3.97 11.65 19.30
CA GLN A 454 -4.96 12.50 18.63
C GLN A 454 -4.88 12.35 17.11
N ILE A 455 -6.04 12.24 16.47
CA ILE A 455 -6.20 12.22 15.01
C ILE A 455 -6.86 13.52 14.56
N SER A 456 -6.24 14.14 13.56
CA SER A 456 -6.74 15.36 12.93
C SER A 456 -6.62 15.28 11.41
N VAL A 457 -7.44 16.06 10.69
CA VAL A 457 -7.35 16.22 9.23
C VAL A 457 -6.83 17.61 8.89
N LEU A 458 -6.00 17.72 7.86
CA LEU A 458 -5.50 19.02 7.38
C LEU A 458 -6.63 19.81 6.70
N ASN A 459 -6.77 21.09 7.05
CA ASN A 459 -7.81 21.93 6.48
C ASN A 459 -7.59 22.18 4.99
N ARG A 460 -8.63 21.91 4.20
CA ARG A 460 -8.63 22.00 2.73
C ARG A 460 -8.95 23.39 2.18
N THR A 461 -9.40 24.32 3.00
CA THR A 461 -9.74 25.67 2.57
C THR A 461 -8.54 26.59 2.68
N LEU A 462 -8.31 27.37 1.63
CA LEU A 462 -7.50 28.58 1.73
C LEU A 462 -8.36 29.63 2.44
N ASP A 463 -7.89 30.08 3.59
CA ASP A 463 -8.50 31.23 4.27
C ASP A 463 -7.88 32.46 3.65
N SER A 464 -8.71 33.42 3.24
CA SER A 464 -8.27 34.75 2.81
C SER A 464 -7.66 35.56 3.95
#